data_AF-A0A673KA51-F1
#
_entry.id   AF-A0A673KA51-F1
#
_cell.length_a   1.000
_cell.length_b   1.000
_cell.length_c   1.000
_cell.angle_alpha   90.00
_cell.angle_beta   90.00
_cell.angle_gamma   90.00
#
_symmetry.space_group_name_H-M   'P 1'
#
loop_
_entity.id
_entity.type
_entity.pdbx_description
1 polymer ?
#
loop_
_entity_poly.entity_id
_entity_poly.type
_entity_poly.pdbx_seq_one_letter_code
_entity_poly.pdbx_strand_id
1 'polypeptide(L)'
;MTEVMSGGVADQAGVKLDDRIVEINSENVESLSHDQIVKKVKAAGDKVMLLLVDEDADKFFKGKGIRPSTAHATVKHLPHKPRIADMTKRADGYGFILKEVPKHAGHYIGEIDKGSPAERAGLKNMDRLVAVNGQETDNCRHEQVVEKISQQGNKCSLLVLEAETEKMYKLGGVSPLLYWEEMRGSPPSYPEHEAEATPAPAAPAPADVDHKPKLCRLEKTAAGFGFHLNGIQGLHGQYIKEVVKDGAADRAGLEDDDIVVEVNGVNVEMSTHEEVVNLVRKSGDTLVLLVAERTAYDHLKARGIAISPQLLDKEPSADVPAPAYAQEDERKDTGSDNERPATPPAQTRSRVSTSSILNKCCSLL
;
A
#
# COMPACT_ATOMS: atom_id res chain seq x y z
N MET A 1 -17.21 4.28 -20.97
CA MET A 1 -17.55 5.57 -21.59
C MET A 1 -17.80 5.28 -23.05
N THR A 2 -18.97 5.61 -23.60
CA THR A 2 -19.31 5.16 -24.98
C THR A 2 -18.80 6.10 -26.07
N GLU A 3 -18.37 7.30 -25.71
CA GLU A 3 -17.82 8.28 -26.62
C GLU A 3 -16.88 9.21 -25.85
N VAL A 4 -15.74 9.57 -26.47
CA VAL A 4 -14.81 10.58 -25.95
C VAL A 4 -14.44 11.50 -27.12
N MET A 5 -14.70 12.81 -26.95
CA MET A 5 -14.37 13.80 -27.97
C MET A 5 -12.87 14.06 -28.00
N SER A 6 -12.23 13.77 -29.14
CA SER A 6 -10.80 14.04 -29.33
C SER A 6 -10.47 15.52 -29.13
N GLY A 7 -9.40 15.79 -28.38
CA GLY A 7 -8.97 17.13 -27.98
C GLY A 7 -9.80 17.78 -26.86
N GLY A 8 -10.87 17.13 -26.40
CA GLY A 8 -11.70 17.60 -25.30
C GLY A 8 -11.05 17.44 -23.92
N VAL A 9 -11.68 17.99 -22.88
CA VAL A 9 -11.15 17.93 -21.49
C VAL A 9 -11.00 16.49 -20.99
N ALA A 10 -11.94 15.60 -21.34
CA ALA A 10 -11.87 14.19 -20.97
C ALA A 10 -10.70 13.46 -21.66
N ASP A 11 -10.52 13.68 -22.96
CA ASP A 11 -9.39 13.11 -23.73
C ASP A 11 -8.05 13.57 -23.17
N GLN A 12 -7.91 14.88 -22.89
CA GLN A 12 -6.71 15.45 -22.26
C GLN A 12 -6.46 14.92 -20.84
N ALA A 13 -7.51 14.55 -20.12
CA ALA A 13 -7.42 13.91 -18.81
C ALA A 13 -7.12 12.40 -18.89
N GLY A 14 -6.95 11.83 -20.09
CA GLY A 14 -6.61 10.43 -20.30
C GLY A 14 -7.81 9.48 -20.29
N VAL A 15 -9.04 9.98 -20.35
CA VAL A 15 -10.24 9.15 -20.44
C VAL A 15 -10.29 8.49 -21.82
N LYS A 16 -10.46 7.17 -21.83
CA LYS A 16 -10.54 6.38 -23.07
C LYS A 16 -11.97 5.90 -23.33
N LEU A 17 -12.18 5.43 -24.56
CA LEU A 17 -13.38 4.68 -24.91
C LEU A 17 -13.45 3.43 -24.01
N ASP A 18 -14.67 3.06 -23.63
CA ASP A 18 -15.00 1.89 -22.81
C ASP A 18 -14.50 1.93 -21.35
N ASP A 19 -13.80 2.99 -20.93
CA ASP A 19 -13.46 3.21 -19.53
C ASP A 19 -14.69 3.18 -18.62
N ARG A 20 -14.63 2.38 -17.57
CA ARG A 20 -15.70 2.25 -16.59
C ARG A 20 -15.47 3.21 -15.44
N ILE A 21 -16.49 4.01 -15.10
CA ILE A 21 -16.43 4.92 -13.95
C ILE A 21 -16.68 4.13 -12.67
N VAL A 22 -15.73 4.18 -11.74
CA VAL A 22 -15.83 3.56 -10.42
C VAL A 22 -16.20 4.60 -9.36
N GLU A 23 -15.55 5.76 -9.39
CA GLU A 23 -15.80 6.85 -8.43
C GLU A 23 -15.88 8.21 -9.11
N ILE A 24 -16.65 9.11 -8.51
CA ILE A 24 -16.73 10.53 -8.84
C ILE A 24 -16.48 11.32 -7.55
N ASN A 25 -15.42 12.14 -7.52
CA ASN A 25 -15.02 12.95 -6.35
C ASN A 25 -14.94 12.12 -5.05
N SER A 26 -14.26 10.96 -5.08
CA SER A 26 -14.12 10.00 -3.96
C SER A 26 -15.39 9.22 -3.59
N GLU A 27 -16.49 9.40 -4.31
CA GLU A 27 -17.73 8.66 -4.05
C GLU A 27 -17.92 7.56 -5.08
N ASN A 28 -18.11 6.33 -4.62
CA ASN A 28 -18.38 5.21 -5.51
C ASN A 28 -19.74 5.37 -6.21
N VAL A 29 -19.76 5.13 -7.52
CA VAL A 29 -20.94 5.33 -8.37
C VAL A 29 -21.40 4.06 -9.09
N GLU A 30 -20.79 2.90 -8.81
CA GLU A 30 -21.01 1.66 -9.58
C GLU A 30 -22.45 1.14 -9.47
N SER A 31 -23.16 1.45 -8.39
CA SER A 31 -24.56 1.06 -8.17
C SER A 31 -25.57 2.12 -8.60
N LEU A 32 -25.11 3.27 -9.14
CA LEU A 32 -25.97 4.39 -9.49
C LEU A 32 -26.50 4.27 -10.92
N SER A 33 -27.71 4.78 -11.14
CA SER A 33 -28.27 4.93 -12.49
C SER A 33 -27.57 6.05 -13.26
N HIS A 34 -27.68 6.01 -14.59
CA HIS A 34 -27.14 7.06 -15.47
C HIS A 34 -27.61 8.47 -15.04
N ASP A 35 -28.89 8.64 -14.72
CA ASP A 35 -29.44 9.93 -14.29
C ASP A 35 -28.83 10.41 -12.96
N GLN A 36 -28.55 9.49 -12.03
CA GLN A 36 -27.90 9.82 -10.76
C GLN A 36 -26.44 10.24 -10.98
N ILE A 37 -25.73 9.55 -11.87
CA ILE A 37 -24.36 9.90 -12.27
C ILE A 37 -24.34 11.29 -12.92
N VAL A 38 -25.23 11.55 -13.88
CA VAL A 38 -25.34 12.86 -14.55
C VAL A 38 -25.63 13.98 -13.53
N LYS A 39 -26.52 13.74 -12.55
CA LYS A 39 -26.78 14.70 -11.48
C LYS A 39 -25.53 14.98 -10.64
N LYS A 40 -24.75 13.94 -10.29
CA LYS A 40 -23.49 14.10 -9.55
C LYS A 40 -22.47 14.91 -10.33
N VAL A 41 -22.25 14.60 -11.61
CA VAL A 41 -21.31 15.34 -12.46
C VAL A 41 -21.73 16.81 -12.59
N LYS A 42 -23.02 17.08 -12.79
CA LYS A 42 -23.54 18.46 -12.84
C LYS A 42 -23.38 19.21 -11.51
N ALA A 43 -23.52 18.51 -10.39
CA ALA A 43 -23.33 19.09 -9.06
C ALA A 43 -21.85 19.34 -8.71
N ALA A 44 -20.90 18.67 -9.36
CA ALA A 44 -19.46 18.84 -9.14
C ALA A 44 -18.95 20.23 -9.56
N GLY A 45 -19.69 20.94 -10.42
CA GLY A 45 -19.34 22.30 -10.85
C GLY A 45 -18.30 22.31 -11.97
N ASP A 46 -17.23 23.09 -11.79
CA ASP A 46 -16.17 23.29 -12.78
C ASP A 46 -15.09 22.20 -12.77
N LYS A 47 -15.03 21.39 -11.71
CA LYS A 47 -13.99 20.37 -11.51
C LYS A 47 -14.61 19.05 -11.09
N VAL A 48 -14.21 17.98 -11.77
CA VAL A 48 -14.60 16.62 -11.44
C VAL A 48 -13.35 15.74 -11.45
N MET A 49 -13.21 14.89 -10.44
CA MET A 49 -12.22 13.82 -10.41
C MET A 49 -12.92 12.48 -10.59
N LEU A 50 -12.38 11.65 -11.47
CA LEU A 50 -12.91 10.34 -11.80
C LEU A 50 -11.88 9.27 -11.44
N LEU A 51 -12.33 8.19 -10.80
CA LEU A 51 -11.59 6.93 -10.81
C LEU A 51 -12.15 6.08 -11.94
N LEU A 52 -11.30 5.78 -12.92
CA LEU A 52 -11.65 5.00 -14.09
C LEU A 52 -10.88 3.68 -14.10
N VAL A 53 -11.48 2.68 -14.71
CA VAL A 53 -10.87 1.37 -14.96
C VAL A 53 -11.07 1.05 -16.43
N ASP A 54 -9.97 0.81 -17.15
CA ASP A 54 -10.02 0.36 -18.54
C ASP A 54 -10.50 -1.10 -18.62
N GLU A 55 -10.75 -1.58 -19.84
CA GLU A 55 -11.32 -2.92 -20.06
C GLU A 55 -10.46 -4.05 -19.47
N ASP A 56 -9.14 -3.95 -19.61
CA ASP A 56 -8.21 -5.00 -19.18
C ASP A 56 -8.08 -5.02 -17.65
N ALA A 57 -7.93 -3.85 -17.05
CA ALA A 57 -7.95 -3.69 -15.60
C ALA A 57 -9.30 -4.16 -15.02
N ASP A 58 -10.42 -3.89 -15.69
CA ASP A 58 -11.74 -4.31 -15.23
C ASP A 58 -11.88 -5.84 -15.20
N LYS A 59 -11.42 -6.51 -16.25
CA LYS A 59 -11.33 -7.98 -16.30
C LYS A 59 -10.44 -8.52 -15.18
N PHE A 60 -9.29 -7.89 -14.96
CA PHE A 60 -8.36 -8.28 -13.90
C PHE A 60 -9.00 -8.19 -12.51
N PHE A 61 -9.56 -7.03 -12.16
CA PHE A 61 -10.17 -6.80 -10.85
C PHE A 61 -11.35 -7.76 -10.60
N LYS A 62 -12.21 -7.95 -11.60
CA LYS A 62 -13.32 -8.94 -11.53
C LYS A 62 -12.82 -10.36 -11.35
N GLY A 63 -11.81 -10.77 -12.13
CA GLY A 63 -11.23 -12.11 -12.05
C GLY A 63 -10.59 -12.42 -10.69
N LYS A 64 -10.11 -11.39 -10.00
CA LYS A 64 -9.53 -11.51 -8.65
C LYS A 64 -10.52 -11.25 -7.52
N GLY A 65 -11.76 -10.84 -7.82
CA GLY A 65 -12.74 -10.43 -6.80
C GLY A 65 -12.29 -9.20 -6.01
N ILE A 66 -11.39 -8.40 -6.58
CA ILE A 66 -10.86 -7.18 -5.94
C ILE A 66 -11.71 -6.00 -6.43
N ARG A 67 -12.13 -5.14 -5.50
CA ARG A 67 -12.80 -3.90 -5.86
C ARG A 67 -11.74 -2.84 -6.22
N PRO A 68 -11.78 -2.25 -7.42
CA PRO A 68 -10.91 -1.13 -7.76
C PRO A 68 -11.14 0.04 -6.79
N SER A 69 -10.06 0.74 -6.44
CA SER A 69 -10.09 1.91 -5.55
C SER A 69 -8.90 2.82 -5.86
N THR A 70 -8.87 4.01 -5.27
CA THR A 70 -7.77 4.97 -5.44
C THR A 70 -6.41 4.41 -5.00
N ALA A 71 -6.37 3.41 -4.12
CA ALA A 71 -5.13 2.72 -3.72
C ALA A 71 -4.46 1.95 -4.88
N HIS A 72 -5.20 1.65 -5.94
CA HIS A 72 -4.72 0.94 -7.13
C HIS A 72 -4.57 1.86 -8.34
N ALA A 73 -4.82 3.16 -8.18
CA ALA A 73 -4.83 4.10 -9.29
C ALA A 73 -3.42 4.54 -9.65
N THR A 74 -3.20 4.87 -10.93
CA THR A 74 -2.06 5.72 -11.32
C THR A 74 -2.44 7.18 -11.10
N VAL A 75 -1.47 7.99 -10.66
CA VAL A 75 -1.62 9.46 -10.57
C VAL A 75 -1.06 10.19 -11.78
N LYS A 76 -0.58 9.46 -12.80
CA LYS A 76 0.03 10.01 -14.02
C LYS A 76 -0.86 11.02 -14.75
N HIS A 77 -2.17 10.81 -14.71
CA HIS A 77 -3.17 11.63 -15.41
C HIS A 77 -3.62 12.85 -14.61
N LEU A 78 -3.17 13.02 -13.36
CA LEU A 78 -3.53 14.20 -12.57
C LEU A 78 -2.80 15.45 -13.06
N PRO A 79 -3.50 16.60 -13.22
CA PRO A 79 -2.94 17.80 -13.82
C PRO A 79 -1.94 18.55 -12.92
N HIS A 80 -1.97 18.30 -11.61
CA HIS A 80 -0.99 18.83 -10.65
C HIS A 80 -0.31 17.70 -9.91
N LYS A 81 1.01 17.82 -9.77
CA LYS A 81 1.86 16.79 -9.15
C LYS A 81 2.43 17.31 -7.84
N PRO A 82 2.46 16.49 -6.78
CA PRO A 82 3.23 16.76 -5.58
C PRO A 82 4.70 17.04 -5.92
N ARG A 83 5.38 17.81 -5.08
CA ARG A 83 6.82 18.06 -5.20
C ARG A 83 7.57 17.08 -4.31
N ILE A 84 8.55 16.38 -4.88
CA ILE A 84 9.54 15.60 -4.13
C ILE A 84 10.83 16.42 -4.08
N ALA A 85 11.19 16.87 -2.89
CA ALA A 85 12.37 17.70 -2.66
C ALA A 85 13.49 16.88 -2.04
N ASP A 86 14.41 16.42 -2.89
CA ASP A 86 15.60 15.67 -2.48
C ASP A 86 16.73 16.63 -2.15
N MET A 87 17.22 16.56 -0.92
CA MET A 87 18.20 17.51 -0.40
C MET A 87 19.28 16.81 0.41
N THR A 88 20.47 17.40 0.39
CA THR A 88 21.61 17.00 1.22
C THR A 88 21.97 18.16 2.16
N LYS A 89 21.99 17.87 3.45
CA LYS A 89 22.31 18.80 4.54
C LYS A 89 23.72 19.36 4.37
N ARG A 90 23.86 20.67 4.57
CA ARG A 90 25.14 21.37 4.63
C ARG A 90 25.49 21.69 6.09
N ALA A 91 26.61 22.38 6.31
CA ALA A 91 27.02 22.81 7.65
C ALA A 91 26.02 23.78 8.31
N ASP A 92 25.26 24.52 7.49
CA ASP A 92 24.18 25.44 7.86
C ASP A 92 22.78 24.80 7.77
N GLY A 93 22.71 23.46 7.67
CA GLY A 93 21.45 22.73 7.62
C GLY A 93 20.88 22.56 6.22
N TYR A 94 19.54 22.46 6.14
CA TYR A 94 18.82 22.33 4.87
C TYR A 94 18.36 23.69 4.30
N GLY A 95 18.36 24.75 5.12
CA GLY A 95 18.02 26.12 4.75
C GLY A 95 16.52 26.35 4.50
N PHE A 96 15.67 25.76 5.34
CA PHE A 96 14.25 26.09 5.40
C PHE A 96 13.74 26.06 6.86
N ILE A 97 12.65 26.79 7.12
CA ILE A 97 11.93 26.75 8.40
C ILE A 97 10.73 25.82 8.27
N LEU A 98 10.52 24.95 9.26
CA LEU A 98 9.26 24.21 9.40
C LEU A 98 8.33 24.98 10.34
N LYS A 99 7.07 25.19 9.96
CA LYS A 99 6.08 25.92 10.76
C LYS A 99 4.74 25.19 10.84
N GLU A 100 4.08 25.29 11.98
CA GLU A 100 2.65 25.01 12.11
C GLU A 100 1.87 26.29 11.83
N VAL A 101 0.91 26.24 10.92
CA VAL A 101 0.11 27.43 10.55
C VAL A 101 -1.21 27.40 11.32
N PRO A 102 -1.56 28.47 12.06
CA PRO A 102 -2.84 28.52 12.79
C PRO A 102 -4.03 28.29 11.87
N LYS A 103 -4.99 27.46 12.29
CA LYS A 103 -6.21 27.08 11.54
C LYS A 103 -5.97 26.19 10.31
N HIS A 104 -4.73 25.83 10.02
CA HIS A 104 -4.38 24.90 8.95
C HIS A 104 -3.80 23.63 9.57
N ALA A 105 -4.43 22.49 9.34
CA ALA A 105 -3.91 21.21 9.81
C ALA A 105 -2.61 20.86 9.08
N GLY A 106 -1.66 20.24 9.80
CA GLY A 106 -0.38 19.79 9.27
C GLY A 106 0.77 20.79 9.41
N HIS A 107 1.89 20.46 8.77
CA HIS A 107 3.14 21.22 8.82
C HIS A 107 3.41 21.86 7.48
N TYR A 108 4.03 23.04 7.49
CA TYR A 108 4.25 23.85 6.29
C TYR A 108 5.70 24.29 6.20
N ILE A 109 6.17 24.39 4.96
CA ILE A 109 7.45 25.01 4.64
C ILE A 109 7.30 26.52 4.82
N GLY A 110 8.22 27.09 5.60
CA GLY A 110 8.30 28.51 5.90
C GLY A 110 9.28 29.22 4.97
N GLU A 111 10.03 30.15 5.56
CA GLU A 111 11.11 30.84 4.87
C GLU A 111 12.16 29.85 4.37
N ILE A 112 12.71 30.14 3.19
CA ILE A 112 13.71 29.31 2.51
C ILE A 112 14.90 30.22 2.23
N ASP A 113 16.08 29.78 2.65
CA ASP A 113 17.30 30.55 2.49
C ASP A 113 17.76 30.50 1.04
N LYS A 114 18.21 31.66 0.52
CA LYS A 114 18.71 31.77 -0.85
C LYS A 114 19.97 30.92 -1.04
N GLY A 115 20.00 30.12 -2.09
CA GLY A 115 21.11 29.22 -2.39
C GLY A 115 21.21 28.01 -1.44
N SER A 116 20.17 27.73 -0.66
CA SER A 116 20.10 26.56 0.23
C SER A 116 19.86 25.25 -0.53
N PRO A 117 20.11 24.09 0.12
CA PRO A 117 19.60 22.80 -0.37
C PRO A 117 18.10 22.79 -0.62
N ALA A 118 17.30 23.38 0.26
CA ALA A 118 15.85 23.48 0.12
C ALA A 118 15.42 24.24 -1.14
N GLU A 119 15.99 25.41 -1.41
CA GLU A 119 15.67 26.22 -2.60
C GLU A 119 16.01 25.44 -3.89
N ARG A 120 17.21 24.83 -3.94
CA ARG A 120 17.62 24.03 -5.11
C ARG A 120 16.77 22.79 -5.33
N ALA A 121 16.24 22.21 -4.25
CA ALA A 121 15.32 21.08 -4.31
C ALA A 121 13.90 21.49 -4.72
N GLY A 122 13.65 22.79 -4.95
CA GLY A 122 12.38 23.31 -5.46
C GLY A 122 11.29 23.46 -4.41
N LEU A 123 11.64 23.45 -3.12
CA LEU A 123 10.69 23.80 -2.06
C LEU A 123 10.19 25.24 -2.24
N LYS A 124 8.92 25.47 -1.89
CA LYS A 124 8.34 26.81 -1.85
C LYS A 124 7.73 27.10 -0.49
N ASN A 125 7.76 28.37 -0.10
CA ASN A 125 7.06 28.83 1.10
C ASN A 125 5.56 28.49 0.98
N MET A 126 4.98 28.05 2.10
CA MET A 126 3.61 27.56 2.24
C MET A 126 3.31 26.21 1.59
N ASP A 127 4.33 25.47 1.13
CA ASP A 127 4.14 24.07 0.77
C ASP A 127 3.74 23.25 2.00
N ARG A 128 2.65 22.48 1.91
CA ARG A 128 2.22 21.55 2.97
C ARG A 128 3.11 20.31 2.93
N LEU A 129 3.75 19.98 4.04
CA LEU A 129 4.53 18.76 4.19
C LEU A 129 3.58 17.58 4.43
N VAL A 130 3.71 16.55 3.57
CA VAL A 130 2.89 15.33 3.62
C VAL A 130 3.69 14.12 4.07
N ALA A 131 4.96 14.02 3.64
CA ALA A 131 5.82 12.92 4.05
C ALA A 131 7.29 13.32 4.14
N VAL A 132 8.01 12.64 5.03
CA VAL A 132 9.46 12.73 5.20
C VAL A 132 10.04 11.35 4.88
N ASN A 133 10.81 11.25 3.80
CA ASN A 133 11.43 10.01 3.30
C ASN A 133 10.43 8.85 3.17
N GLY A 134 9.27 9.14 2.60
CA GLY A 134 8.18 8.17 2.40
C GLY A 134 7.29 7.96 3.62
N GLN A 135 7.62 8.50 4.79
CA GLN A 135 6.79 8.36 5.99
C GLN A 135 5.83 9.55 6.15
N GLU A 136 4.54 9.28 6.28
CA GLU A 136 3.51 10.32 6.44
C GLU A 136 3.70 11.19 7.68
N THR A 137 3.29 12.47 7.57
CA THR A 137 3.36 13.46 8.64
C THR A 137 2.02 13.97 9.14
N ASP A 138 0.89 13.57 8.54
CA ASP A 138 -0.44 14.14 8.85
C ASP A 138 -0.87 13.98 10.30
N ASN A 139 -0.47 12.89 10.96
CA ASN A 139 -0.76 12.62 12.37
C ASN A 139 0.42 12.89 13.31
N CYS A 140 1.52 13.46 12.80
CA CYS A 140 2.70 13.75 13.59
C CYS A 140 2.60 15.13 14.24
N ARG A 141 3.02 15.23 15.51
CA ARG A 141 3.29 16.52 16.17
C ARG A 141 4.52 17.17 15.54
N HIS A 142 4.64 18.49 15.66
CA HIS A 142 5.79 19.24 15.13
C HIS A 142 7.14 18.62 15.46
N GLU A 143 7.34 18.26 16.74
CA GLU A 143 8.57 17.65 17.23
C GLU A 143 8.88 16.31 16.57
N GLN A 144 7.86 15.48 16.32
CA GLN A 144 8.03 14.17 15.66
C GLN A 144 8.40 14.34 14.19
N VAL A 145 7.90 15.39 13.53
CA VAL A 145 8.29 15.69 12.15
C VAL A 145 9.73 16.19 12.08
N VAL A 146 10.12 17.08 12.99
CA VAL A 146 11.51 17.53 13.13
C VAL A 146 12.44 16.36 13.39
N GLU A 147 12.02 15.43 14.26
CA GLU A 147 12.77 14.20 14.53
C GLU A 147 12.91 13.30 13.30
N LYS A 148 11.84 13.07 12.54
CA LYS A 148 11.89 12.32 11.27
C LYS A 148 12.87 12.94 10.25
N ILE A 149 12.96 14.26 10.21
CA ILE A 149 13.89 14.99 9.33
C ILE A 149 15.33 14.85 9.82
N SER A 150 15.56 14.89 11.14
CA SER A 150 16.91 14.86 11.73
C SER A 150 17.51 13.45 11.83
N GLN A 151 16.69 12.40 11.97
CA GLN A 151 17.13 11.01 12.10
C GLN A 151 17.84 10.47 10.84
N GLN A 152 17.62 11.07 9.66
CA GLN A 152 18.14 10.56 8.38
C GLN A 152 19.58 11.01 8.04
N GLY A 153 20.27 11.60 9.01
CA GLY A 153 21.64 12.10 8.83
C GLY A 153 21.66 13.29 7.88
N ASN A 154 22.44 13.18 6.80
CA ASN A 154 22.68 14.30 5.88
C ASN A 154 21.79 14.27 4.64
N LYS A 155 20.93 13.27 4.42
CA LYS A 155 20.02 13.23 3.27
C LYS A 155 18.58 13.30 3.76
N CYS A 156 17.76 14.06 3.07
CA CYS A 156 16.33 14.16 3.36
C CYS A 156 15.57 14.35 2.06
N SER A 157 14.41 13.73 1.98
CA SER A 157 13.52 13.78 0.84
C SER A 157 12.12 14.11 1.35
N LEU A 158 11.59 15.27 0.98
CA LEU A 158 10.28 15.72 1.45
C LEU A 158 9.25 15.58 0.34
N LEU A 159 8.09 15.01 0.65
CA LEU A 159 6.90 15.09 -0.20
C LEU A 159 6.07 16.28 0.26
N VAL A 160 5.89 17.25 -0.62
CA VAL A 160 5.14 18.48 -0.30
C VAL A 160 4.09 18.81 -1.35
N LEU A 161 3.06 19.53 -0.92
CA LEU A 161 1.93 19.96 -1.76
C LEU A 161 1.79 21.46 -1.78
N GLU A 162 1.52 21.98 -2.97
CA GLU A 162 0.94 23.31 -3.13
C GLU A 162 -0.56 23.28 -2.84
N ALA A 163 -1.13 24.42 -2.43
CA ALA A 163 -2.54 24.54 -2.06
C ALA A 163 -3.51 23.95 -3.11
N GLU A 164 -3.29 24.20 -4.40
CA GLU A 164 -4.23 23.72 -5.43
C GLU A 164 -4.04 22.23 -5.75
N THR A 165 -2.83 21.72 -5.55
CA THR A 165 -2.57 20.27 -5.60
C THR A 165 -3.25 19.58 -4.43
N GLU A 166 -3.16 20.15 -3.22
CA GLU A 166 -3.83 19.63 -2.03
C GLU A 166 -5.35 19.57 -2.19
N LYS A 167 -5.98 20.65 -2.67
CA LYS A 167 -7.43 20.66 -2.93
C LYS A 167 -7.83 19.57 -3.92
N MET A 168 -7.02 19.35 -4.95
CA MET A 168 -7.28 18.35 -5.98
C MET A 168 -7.16 16.92 -5.44
N TYR A 169 -6.09 16.60 -4.71
CA TYR A 169 -5.93 15.27 -4.07
C TYR A 169 -7.03 14.99 -3.05
N LYS A 170 -7.45 16.02 -2.27
CA LYS A 170 -8.59 15.90 -1.35
C LYS A 170 -9.92 15.68 -2.08
N LEU A 171 -10.12 16.31 -3.24
CA LEU A 171 -11.36 16.19 -4.01
C LEU A 171 -11.62 14.75 -4.47
N GLY A 172 -10.58 14.00 -4.84
CA GLY A 172 -10.71 12.59 -5.20
C GLY A 172 -10.28 11.61 -4.13
N GLY A 173 -9.99 12.05 -2.91
CA GLY A 173 -9.62 11.15 -1.81
C GLY A 173 -8.35 10.36 -2.11
N VAL A 174 -7.46 10.91 -2.93
CA VAL A 174 -6.22 10.27 -3.34
C VAL A 174 -5.14 10.61 -2.32
N SER A 175 -4.45 9.60 -1.79
CA SER A 175 -3.27 9.86 -0.94
C SER A 175 -2.13 10.40 -1.79
N PRO A 176 -1.51 11.54 -1.43
CA PRO A 176 -0.33 12.03 -2.12
C PRO A 176 0.87 11.06 -2.05
N LEU A 177 0.89 10.14 -1.09
CA LEU A 177 1.92 9.09 -1.03
C LEU A 177 1.90 8.17 -2.26
N LEU A 178 0.75 8.00 -2.92
CA LEU A 178 0.67 7.21 -4.15
C LEU A 178 1.60 7.77 -5.24
N TYR A 179 1.73 9.10 -5.32
CA TYR A 179 2.70 9.76 -6.20
C TYR A 179 4.14 9.46 -5.80
N TRP A 180 4.44 9.44 -4.50
CA TRP A 180 5.76 9.08 -4.01
C TRP A 180 6.13 7.65 -4.41
N GLU A 181 5.21 6.72 -4.21
CA GLU A 181 5.39 5.31 -4.57
C GLU A 181 5.55 5.13 -6.08
N GLU A 182 4.76 5.79 -6.93
CA GLU A 182 4.87 5.70 -8.38
C GLU A 182 6.18 6.30 -8.93
N MET A 183 6.74 7.32 -8.27
CA MET A 183 8.00 7.97 -8.69
C MET A 183 9.26 7.31 -8.11
N ARG A 184 9.14 6.62 -6.97
CA ARG A 184 10.27 5.97 -6.27
C ARG A 184 10.31 4.46 -6.49
N GLY A 185 9.17 3.85 -6.71
CA GLY A 185 9.06 2.49 -7.20
C GLY A 185 9.35 2.43 -8.69
N SER A 186 9.72 1.25 -9.18
CA SER A 186 9.46 0.94 -10.58
C SER A 186 7.97 1.16 -10.84
N PRO A 187 7.57 1.72 -12.01
CA PRO A 187 6.15 1.98 -12.28
C PRO A 187 5.33 0.72 -12.00
N PRO A 188 4.06 0.83 -11.55
CA PRO A 188 3.18 -0.33 -11.60
C PRO A 188 3.20 -0.79 -13.05
N SER A 189 3.84 -1.92 -13.29
CA SER A 189 3.86 -2.57 -14.59
C SER A 189 2.45 -3.08 -14.82
N TYR A 190 1.57 -2.20 -15.28
CA TYR A 190 0.64 -2.63 -16.30
C TYR A 190 1.52 -3.14 -17.45
N PRO A 191 1.30 -4.35 -17.98
CA PRO A 191 1.98 -4.79 -19.18
C PRO A 191 1.57 -3.82 -20.29
N GLU A 192 2.35 -2.74 -20.48
CA GLU A 192 2.29 -1.91 -21.66
C GLU A 192 2.62 -2.82 -22.84
N HIS A 193 1.60 -3.10 -23.65
CA HIS A 193 1.67 -3.58 -25.03
C HIS A 193 3.08 -3.99 -25.48
N GLU A 194 3.43 -5.27 -25.29
CA GLU A 194 4.35 -5.87 -26.23
C GLU A 194 3.64 -5.88 -27.59
N ALA A 195 4.24 -5.12 -28.50
CA ALA A 195 3.88 -5.03 -29.89
C ALA A 195 3.65 -6.43 -30.48
N GLU A 196 2.65 -6.50 -31.36
CA GLU A 196 2.32 -7.66 -32.17
C GLU A 196 3.55 -8.47 -32.61
N ALA A 197 3.75 -9.63 -31.98
CA ALA A 197 4.51 -10.71 -32.57
C ALA A 197 3.49 -11.71 -33.14
N THR A 198 3.55 -11.86 -34.46
CA THR A 198 2.84 -12.87 -35.27
C THR A 198 2.77 -14.25 -34.61
N PRO A 199 1.66 -15.00 -34.77
CA PRO A 199 1.49 -16.29 -34.12
C PRO A 199 2.36 -17.36 -34.80
N ALA A 200 3.29 -17.93 -34.03
CA ALA A 200 3.94 -19.20 -34.37
C ALA A 200 3.54 -20.26 -33.32
N PRO A 201 3.49 -21.55 -33.70
CA PRO A 201 2.56 -22.50 -33.15
C PRO A 201 2.92 -23.02 -31.76
N ALA A 202 1.87 -23.41 -31.04
CA ALA A 202 1.89 -24.02 -29.72
C ALA A 202 3.03 -25.04 -29.53
N ALA A 203 3.92 -24.74 -28.58
CA ALA A 203 4.80 -25.70 -27.93
C ALA A 203 4.44 -25.73 -26.43
N PRO A 204 4.63 -26.87 -25.74
CA PRO A 204 3.86 -27.27 -24.57
C PRO A 204 4.21 -26.47 -23.31
N ALA A 205 3.28 -26.42 -22.36
CA ALA A 205 3.44 -25.85 -21.04
C ALA A 205 4.79 -26.24 -20.39
N PRO A 206 5.53 -25.30 -19.75
CA PRO A 206 6.72 -25.66 -19.02
C PRO A 206 6.34 -26.53 -17.83
N ALA A 207 7.20 -27.51 -17.56
CA ALA A 207 7.08 -28.54 -16.56
C ALA A 207 6.65 -28.01 -15.18
N ASP A 208 5.94 -28.88 -14.47
CA ASP A 208 5.54 -28.79 -13.05
C ASP A 208 6.70 -28.24 -12.19
N VAL A 209 6.71 -26.91 -11.98
CA VAL A 209 7.62 -26.27 -11.03
C VAL A 209 7.10 -26.68 -9.65
N ASP A 210 7.97 -27.28 -8.82
CA ASP A 210 7.60 -27.71 -7.48
C ASP A 210 7.33 -26.46 -6.61
N HIS A 211 6.07 -26.00 -6.57
CA HIS A 211 5.66 -24.76 -5.91
C HIS A 211 5.58 -24.92 -4.37
N LYS A 212 6.59 -25.53 -3.75
CA LYS A 212 6.60 -25.77 -2.30
C LYS A 212 7.04 -24.51 -1.53
N PRO A 213 6.36 -24.19 -0.42
CA PRO A 213 6.87 -23.18 0.51
C PRO A 213 8.18 -23.65 1.17
N LYS A 214 8.92 -22.72 1.77
CA LYS A 214 10.12 -22.97 2.55
C LYS A 214 9.83 -22.69 4.02
N LEU A 215 10.31 -23.56 4.93
CA LEU A 215 10.26 -23.31 6.38
C LEU A 215 11.67 -22.99 6.88
N CYS A 216 11.95 -21.71 7.06
CA CYS A 216 13.26 -21.21 7.43
C CYS A 216 13.35 -21.02 8.95
N ARG A 217 14.35 -21.65 9.58
CA ARG A 217 14.63 -21.49 11.02
C ARG A 217 15.94 -20.74 11.18
N LEU A 218 15.86 -19.55 11.77
CA LEU A 218 16.97 -18.63 11.93
C LEU A 218 17.36 -18.50 13.40
N GLU A 219 18.66 -18.45 13.64
CA GLU A 219 19.25 -18.08 14.93
C GLU A 219 19.90 -16.71 14.79
N LYS A 220 19.57 -15.81 15.72
CA LYS A 220 20.05 -14.43 15.72
C LYS A 220 21.55 -14.40 15.99
N THR A 221 22.28 -13.72 15.12
CA THR A 221 23.71 -13.47 15.30
C THR A 221 23.94 -12.09 15.94
N ALA A 222 25.19 -11.75 16.24
CA ALA A 222 25.56 -10.40 16.65
C ALA A 222 25.15 -9.31 15.64
N ALA A 223 25.02 -9.68 14.35
CA ALA A 223 24.57 -8.80 13.27
C ALA A 223 23.03 -8.88 13.03
N GLY A 224 22.29 -9.59 13.89
CA GLY A 224 20.86 -9.84 13.72
C GLY A 224 20.57 -11.11 12.90
N PHE A 225 19.40 -11.14 12.26
CA PHE A 225 18.97 -12.28 11.43
C PHE A 225 19.49 -12.23 9.98
N GLY A 226 20.06 -11.09 9.54
CA GLY A 226 20.71 -10.99 8.24
C GLY A 226 19.76 -10.90 7.04
N PHE A 227 18.57 -10.34 7.23
CA PHE A 227 17.62 -10.01 6.15
C PHE A 227 16.87 -8.71 6.49
N HIS A 228 16.29 -8.09 5.47
CA HIS A 228 15.37 -6.97 5.60
C HIS A 228 13.95 -7.47 5.31
N LEU A 229 13.04 -7.20 6.26
CA LEU A 229 11.62 -7.39 6.03
C LEU A 229 11.09 -6.16 5.29
N ASN A 230 10.52 -6.37 4.11
CA ASN A 230 9.93 -5.31 3.32
C ASN A 230 8.43 -5.54 3.18
N GLY A 231 7.68 -4.45 3.05
CA GLY A 231 6.24 -4.46 2.87
C GLY A 231 5.83 -3.24 2.07
N ILE A 232 4.84 -3.39 1.21
CA ILE A 232 4.28 -2.25 0.50
C ILE A 232 3.26 -1.59 1.43
N GLN A 233 3.43 -0.30 1.69
CA GLN A 233 2.55 0.44 2.58
C GLN A 233 1.11 0.40 2.05
N GLY A 234 0.17 -0.06 2.89
CA GLY A 234 -1.24 -0.20 2.48
C GLY A 234 -1.59 -1.50 1.75
N LEU A 235 -0.63 -2.36 1.42
CA LEU A 235 -0.88 -3.72 0.93
C LEU A 235 -0.58 -4.77 1.99
N HIS A 236 -1.38 -5.82 1.96
CA HIS A 236 -1.20 -7.04 2.74
C HIS A 236 -0.15 -7.93 2.06
N GLY A 237 0.80 -8.44 2.84
CA GLY A 237 1.94 -9.23 2.36
C GLY A 237 3.29 -8.57 2.64
N GLN A 238 4.19 -9.34 3.26
CA GLN A 238 5.58 -8.94 3.49
C GLN A 238 6.49 -9.83 2.66
N TYR A 239 7.65 -9.32 2.24
CA TYR A 239 8.64 -10.10 1.51
C TYR A 239 10.05 -9.80 1.98
N ILE A 240 10.94 -10.74 1.74
CA ILE A 240 12.33 -10.69 2.16
C ILE A 240 13.16 -9.90 1.15
N LYS A 241 14.10 -9.08 1.63
CA LYS A 241 15.09 -8.37 0.82
C LYS A 241 16.44 -8.32 1.52
N GLU A 242 17.49 -8.00 0.77
CA GLU A 242 18.83 -7.77 1.29
C GLU A 242 19.31 -8.91 2.18
N VAL A 243 19.09 -10.16 1.73
CA VAL A 243 19.63 -11.33 2.42
C VAL A 243 21.15 -11.24 2.42
N VAL A 244 21.73 -11.19 3.62
CA VAL A 244 23.18 -11.11 3.81
C VAL A 244 23.77 -12.46 3.48
N LYS A 245 24.60 -12.51 2.43
CA LYS A 245 25.33 -13.71 2.02
C LYS A 245 26.14 -14.30 3.18
N ASP A 246 26.08 -15.62 3.31
CA ASP A 246 26.64 -16.41 4.41
C ASP A 246 26.07 -16.03 5.80
N GLY A 247 25.00 -15.23 5.87
CA GLY A 247 24.30 -14.80 7.08
C GLY A 247 23.31 -15.83 7.63
N ALA A 248 22.63 -15.50 8.75
CA ALA A 248 21.67 -16.43 9.35
C ALA A 248 20.45 -16.71 8.45
N ALA A 249 19.95 -15.69 7.74
CA ALA A 249 18.90 -15.82 6.75
C ALA A 249 19.30 -16.70 5.55
N ASP A 250 20.45 -16.42 4.95
CA ASP A 250 20.99 -17.17 3.80
C ASP A 250 21.19 -18.66 4.14
N ARG A 251 21.81 -18.94 5.30
CA ARG A 251 22.00 -20.32 5.79
C ARG A 251 20.69 -21.04 6.12
N ALA A 252 19.63 -20.29 6.41
CA ALA A 252 18.29 -20.84 6.64
C ALA A 252 17.49 -21.01 5.33
N GLY A 253 18.08 -20.67 4.18
CA GLY A 253 17.47 -20.81 2.86
C GLY A 253 16.49 -19.70 2.48
N LEU A 254 16.54 -18.54 3.15
CA LEU A 254 15.78 -17.37 2.71
C LEU A 254 16.44 -16.74 1.49
N GLU A 255 15.62 -16.34 0.53
CA GLU A 255 16.05 -15.63 -0.67
C GLU A 255 15.33 -14.29 -0.79
N ASP A 256 15.93 -13.36 -1.51
CA ASP A 256 15.27 -12.10 -1.86
C ASP A 256 13.97 -12.38 -2.63
N ASP A 257 12.94 -11.59 -2.34
CA ASP A 257 11.58 -11.71 -2.87
C ASP A 257 10.73 -12.89 -2.36
N ASP A 258 11.25 -13.72 -1.45
CA ASP A 258 10.44 -14.70 -0.72
C ASP A 258 9.30 -13.98 0.05
N ILE A 259 8.05 -14.42 -0.14
CA ILE A 259 6.87 -13.85 0.52
C ILE A 259 6.69 -14.52 1.88
N VAL A 260 6.56 -13.70 2.94
CA VAL A 260 6.37 -14.18 4.31
C VAL A 260 4.89 -14.51 4.53
N VAL A 261 4.63 -15.80 4.76
CA VAL A 261 3.29 -16.35 5.02
C VAL A 261 3.04 -16.45 6.52
N GLU A 262 4.00 -16.99 7.28
CA GLU A 262 3.90 -17.12 8.73
C GLU A 262 5.15 -16.65 9.46
N VAL A 263 4.97 -16.07 10.65
CA VAL A 263 6.03 -15.77 11.63
C VAL A 263 5.75 -16.54 12.91
N ASN A 264 6.62 -17.48 13.27
CA ASN A 264 6.47 -18.41 14.40
C ASN A 264 5.10 -19.11 14.44
N GLY A 265 4.59 -19.53 13.27
CA GLY A 265 3.29 -20.20 13.15
C GLY A 265 2.07 -19.27 13.18
N VAL A 266 2.27 -17.95 13.20
CA VAL A 266 1.19 -16.96 13.05
C VAL A 266 1.14 -16.52 11.60
N ASN A 267 0.02 -16.73 10.91
CA ASN A 267 -0.17 -16.23 9.53
C ASN A 267 -0.20 -14.70 9.53
N VAL A 268 0.61 -14.10 8.66
CA VAL A 268 0.83 -12.64 8.57
C VAL A 268 0.47 -12.07 7.20
N GLU A 269 -0.16 -12.87 6.34
CA GLU A 269 -0.45 -12.46 4.96
C GLU A 269 -1.35 -11.22 4.92
N MET A 270 -2.26 -11.10 5.90
CA MET A 270 -3.16 -9.96 6.07
C MET A 270 -2.72 -9.00 7.18
N SER A 271 -1.51 -9.15 7.73
CA SER A 271 -0.98 -8.27 8.76
C SER A 271 -0.32 -7.03 8.15
N THR A 272 -0.35 -5.94 8.92
CA THR A 272 0.40 -4.72 8.60
C THR A 272 1.90 -4.93 8.81
N HIS A 273 2.73 -4.14 8.14
CA HIS A 273 4.18 -4.20 8.29
C HIS A 273 4.61 -4.08 9.77
N GLU A 274 3.99 -3.18 10.53
CA GLU A 274 4.30 -2.98 11.94
C GLU A 274 3.99 -4.21 12.80
N GLU A 275 2.86 -4.88 12.54
CA GLU A 275 2.51 -6.13 13.24
C GLU A 275 3.52 -7.24 12.99
N VAL A 276 3.97 -7.40 11.74
CA VAL A 276 4.97 -8.42 11.38
C VAL A 276 6.33 -8.10 11.98
N VAL A 277 6.77 -6.84 11.93
CA VAL A 277 8.00 -6.40 12.60
C VAL A 277 7.92 -6.66 14.11
N ASN A 278 6.78 -6.40 14.74
CA ASN A 278 6.57 -6.66 16.15
C ASN A 278 6.62 -8.17 16.48
N LEU A 279 6.09 -9.04 15.62
CA LEU A 279 6.21 -10.50 15.77
C LEU A 279 7.67 -10.95 15.67
N VAL A 280 8.41 -10.47 14.67
CA VAL A 280 9.84 -10.77 14.50
C VAL A 280 10.65 -10.30 15.71
N ARG A 281 10.40 -9.08 16.22
CA ARG A 281 11.10 -8.55 17.39
C ARG A 281 10.79 -9.33 18.68
N LYS A 282 9.54 -9.78 18.85
CA LYS A 282 9.13 -10.60 20.02
C LYS A 282 9.72 -12.01 19.99
N SER A 283 10.25 -12.46 18.85
CA SER A 283 10.80 -13.81 18.69
C SER A 283 12.10 -14.03 19.47
N GLY A 284 12.77 -12.95 19.91
CA GLY A 284 14.03 -13.05 20.65
C GLY A 284 15.19 -13.48 19.73
N ASP A 285 15.83 -14.60 20.07
CA ASP A 285 17.02 -15.10 19.37
C ASP A 285 16.71 -16.22 18.36
N THR A 286 15.49 -16.76 18.35
CA THR A 286 15.07 -17.80 17.40
C THR A 286 13.86 -17.29 16.62
N LEU A 287 13.90 -17.41 15.29
CA LEU A 287 12.82 -17.00 14.40
C LEU A 287 12.51 -18.13 13.42
N VAL A 288 11.24 -18.48 13.30
CA VAL A 288 10.75 -19.44 12.31
C VAL A 288 9.85 -18.71 11.32
N LEU A 289 10.19 -18.78 10.03
CA LEU A 289 9.39 -18.18 8.95
C LEU A 289 8.90 -19.28 8.01
N LEU A 290 7.60 -19.26 7.71
CA LEU A 290 7.09 -19.93 6.52
C LEU A 290 7.07 -18.91 5.38
N VAL A 291 7.82 -19.19 4.32
CA VAL A 291 7.89 -18.31 3.15
C VAL A 291 7.56 -19.07 1.87
N ALA A 292 7.21 -18.36 0.80
CA ALA A 292 7.05 -18.95 -0.52
C ALA A 292 7.68 -18.03 -1.56
N GLU A 293 8.34 -18.61 -2.56
CA GLU A 293 8.76 -17.86 -3.74
C GLU A 293 7.52 -17.20 -4.38
N ARG A 294 7.65 -16.00 -4.94
CA ARG A 294 6.53 -15.25 -5.52
C ARG A 294 5.70 -16.06 -6.51
N THR A 295 6.34 -16.80 -7.41
CA THR A 295 5.68 -17.65 -8.41
C THR A 295 4.86 -18.78 -7.76
N ALA A 296 5.43 -19.43 -6.74
CA ALA A 296 4.75 -20.45 -5.93
C ALA A 296 3.59 -19.90 -5.12
N TYR A 297 3.79 -18.74 -4.49
CA TYR A 297 2.75 -18.04 -3.76
C TYR A 297 1.56 -17.72 -4.67
N ASP A 298 1.81 -17.09 -5.81
CA ASP A 298 0.76 -16.70 -6.77
C ASP A 298 0.01 -17.91 -7.32
N HIS A 299 0.73 -19.00 -7.64
CA HIS A 299 0.13 -20.24 -8.13
C HIS A 299 -0.75 -20.92 -7.07
N LEU A 300 -0.26 -21.03 -5.82
CA LEU A 300 -1.04 -21.62 -4.72
C LEU A 300 -2.28 -20.78 -4.40
N LYS A 301 -2.14 -19.45 -4.36
CA LYS A 301 -3.26 -18.52 -4.14
C LYS A 301 -4.28 -18.57 -5.26
N ALA A 302 -3.85 -18.63 -6.52
CA ALA A 302 -4.74 -18.75 -7.67
C ALA A 302 -5.60 -20.03 -7.63
N ARG A 303 -5.10 -21.10 -6.99
CA ARG A 303 -5.80 -22.38 -6.82
C ARG A 303 -6.57 -22.47 -5.50
N GLY A 304 -6.58 -21.41 -4.69
CA GLY A 304 -7.22 -21.40 -3.37
C GLY A 304 -6.58 -22.34 -2.35
N ILE A 305 -5.32 -22.73 -2.57
CA ILE A 305 -4.58 -23.63 -1.67
C ILE A 305 -3.97 -22.77 -0.55
N ALA A 306 -4.32 -23.10 0.70
CA ALA A 306 -3.72 -22.45 1.86
C ALA A 306 -2.25 -22.85 1.99
N ILE A 307 -1.36 -21.86 2.04
CA ILE A 307 0.07 -22.08 2.24
C ILE A 307 0.29 -22.34 3.72
N SER A 308 0.67 -23.57 4.07
CA SER A 308 0.91 -23.99 5.44
C SER A 308 2.07 -24.98 5.49
N PRO A 309 2.65 -25.27 6.67
CA PRO A 309 3.71 -26.26 6.79
C PRO A 309 3.33 -27.66 6.27
N GLN A 310 2.04 -27.97 6.15
CA GLN A 310 1.54 -29.25 5.62
C GLN A 310 1.83 -29.45 4.13
N LEU A 311 2.14 -28.38 3.39
CA LEU A 311 2.55 -28.45 1.98
C LEU A 311 4.02 -28.88 1.82
N LEU A 312 4.80 -28.91 2.91
CA LEU A 312 6.19 -29.37 2.91
C LEU A 312 6.28 -30.91 2.78
N ASP A 313 5.26 -31.64 3.23
CA ASP A 313 5.28 -33.10 3.43
C ASP A 313 4.59 -33.91 2.31
N LYS A 314 4.14 -33.28 1.22
CA LYS A 314 3.56 -34.01 0.09
C LYS A 314 4.65 -34.58 -0.81
N GLU A 315 5.07 -35.81 -0.54
CA GLU A 315 5.68 -36.65 -1.56
C GLU A 315 4.69 -36.89 -2.72
N PRO A 316 5.18 -37.07 -3.97
CA PRO A 316 4.33 -37.31 -5.12
C PRO A 316 3.74 -38.73 -5.04
N SER A 317 2.57 -38.88 -4.42
CA SER A 317 1.84 -40.15 -4.48
C SER A 317 1.07 -40.25 -5.79
N ALA A 318 1.55 -41.13 -6.66
CA ALA A 318 0.88 -41.59 -7.87
C ALA A 318 -0.54 -42.15 -7.61
N ASP A 319 -1.43 -41.80 -8.54
CA ASP A 319 -2.60 -42.54 -9.03
C ASP A 319 -3.69 -43.13 -8.12
N VAL A 320 -4.84 -43.31 -8.79
CA VAL A 320 -6.10 -44.03 -8.50
C VAL A 320 -7.21 -43.30 -7.70
N PRO A 321 -8.51 -43.57 -8.02
CA PRO A 321 -9.42 -42.55 -8.53
C PRO A 321 -10.67 -42.34 -7.65
N ALA A 322 -11.52 -41.41 -8.06
CA ALA A 322 -12.82 -41.10 -7.46
C ALA A 322 -13.72 -42.34 -7.29
N PRO A 323 -14.59 -42.33 -6.26
CA PRO A 323 -15.90 -42.93 -6.39
C PRO A 323 -17.03 -41.92 -6.27
N ALA A 324 -18.07 -42.29 -7.01
CA ALA A 324 -19.32 -41.63 -7.29
C ALA A 324 -20.30 -41.56 -6.10
N TYR A 325 -21.23 -40.58 -6.23
CA TYR A 325 -22.62 -40.52 -5.77
C TYR A 325 -23.14 -41.58 -4.79
N ALA A 326 -23.72 -41.10 -3.68
CA ALA A 326 -25.02 -41.56 -3.19
C ALA A 326 -25.72 -40.45 -2.40
N GLN A 327 -26.92 -40.09 -2.85
CA GLN A 327 -27.94 -39.41 -2.06
C GLN A 327 -28.44 -40.37 -0.98
N GLU A 328 -28.82 -39.87 0.19
CA GLU A 328 -30.05 -40.27 0.85
C GLU A 328 -30.42 -39.31 1.99
N ASP A 329 -31.71 -39.31 2.25
CA ASP A 329 -32.55 -38.25 2.76
C ASP A 329 -32.87 -38.41 4.26
N GLU A 330 -33.41 -37.33 4.83
CA GLU A 330 -34.46 -37.32 5.87
C GLU A 330 -34.18 -37.56 7.39
N ARG A 331 -34.48 -36.48 8.15
CA ARG A 331 -35.43 -36.35 9.30
C ARG A 331 -34.88 -35.97 10.69
N LYS A 332 -35.41 -34.83 11.17
CA LYS A 332 -36.02 -34.47 12.50
C LYS A 332 -35.51 -35.24 13.75
N ASP A 333 -35.27 -34.62 14.90
CA ASP A 333 -36.24 -33.84 15.69
C ASP A 333 -35.59 -33.18 16.95
N THR A 334 -36.31 -32.21 17.50
CA THR A 334 -36.41 -31.75 18.92
C THR A 334 -35.21 -31.20 19.71
N GLY A 335 -35.18 -29.86 19.83
CA GLY A 335 -35.53 -29.08 21.04
C GLY A 335 -34.80 -29.31 22.38
N SER A 336 -34.25 -28.23 22.95
CA SER A 336 -34.62 -27.72 24.29
C SER A 336 -33.77 -26.49 24.68
N ASP A 337 -34.47 -25.53 25.29
CA ASP A 337 -34.01 -24.26 25.84
C ASP A 337 -32.90 -24.37 26.89
N ASN A 338 -32.09 -23.30 27.05
CA ASN A 338 -32.02 -22.65 28.37
C ASN A 338 -31.39 -21.26 28.36
N GLU A 339 -31.88 -20.50 29.34
CA GLU A 339 -31.83 -19.07 29.58
C GLU A 339 -30.44 -18.41 29.77
N ARG A 340 -30.46 -17.10 29.47
CA ARG A 340 -29.51 -16.06 29.91
C ARG A 340 -29.79 -15.68 31.38
N PRO A 341 -28.83 -15.13 32.14
CA PRO A 341 -29.04 -13.74 32.55
C PRO A 341 -27.77 -12.83 32.68
N ALA A 342 -28.02 -11.55 32.37
CA ALA A 342 -27.58 -10.29 33.01
C ALA A 342 -26.09 -9.88 33.21
N THR A 343 -25.76 -8.71 32.64
CA THR A 343 -24.76 -7.69 33.07
C THR A 343 -25.23 -6.96 34.35
N PRO A 344 -24.41 -6.21 35.16
CA PRO A 344 -23.66 -4.96 34.81
C PRO A 344 -22.41 -4.71 35.74
N PRO A 345 -21.86 -3.49 36.01
CA PRO A 345 -21.95 -2.15 35.40
C PRO A 345 -20.58 -1.45 35.11
N ALA A 346 -20.68 -0.24 34.51
CA ALA A 346 -19.62 0.69 34.15
C ALA A 346 -19.10 1.57 35.31
N GLN A 347 -17.88 2.12 35.15
CA GLN A 347 -17.37 3.24 35.95
C GLN A 347 -16.82 4.38 35.07
N THR A 348 -17.12 5.58 35.54
CA THR A 348 -16.82 6.94 35.11
C THR A 348 -15.33 7.29 35.17
N ARG A 349 -14.87 8.23 34.32
CA ARG A 349 -13.94 9.29 34.74
C ARG A 349 -13.91 10.48 33.77
N SER A 350 -13.91 11.65 34.40
CA SER A 350 -13.87 13.01 33.86
C SER A 350 -12.49 13.41 33.36
N ARG A 351 -12.43 14.39 32.45
CA ARG A 351 -11.31 15.33 32.31
C ARG A 351 -11.77 16.66 31.73
N VAL A 352 -11.53 17.72 32.50
CA VAL A 352 -11.43 19.10 32.01
C VAL A 352 -9.94 19.42 31.96
N SER A 353 -9.46 20.03 30.86
CA SER A 353 -8.49 21.15 30.92
C SER A 353 -8.26 21.76 29.54
N THR A 354 -8.21 23.08 29.59
CA THR A 354 -8.09 24.09 28.54
C THR A 354 -6.69 24.17 27.91
N SER A 355 -6.66 24.57 26.64
CA SER A 355 -5.46 24.80 25.83
C SER A 355 -4.88 26.22 26.02
N SER A 356 -3.55 26.31 25.99
CA SER A 356 -2.79 27.53 25.66
C SER A 356 -1.89 27.20 24.47
N ILE A 357 -2.05 27.96 23.37
CA ILE A 357 -1.34 27.74 22.09
C ILE A 357 -0.12 28.66 22.05
N LEU A 358 1.06 28.07 21.88
CA LEU A 358 2.33 28.75 21.63
C LEU A 358 2.77 28.46 20.19
N ASN A 359 3.06 29.47 19.39
CA ASN A 359 3.60 29.31 18.04
C ASN A 359 5.01 28.73 18.12
N LYS A 360 5.24 27.54 17.53
CA LYS A 360 6.58 26.92 17.42
C LYS A 360 7.12 27.12 16.01
N CYS A 361 8.23 27.84 15.91
CA CYS A 361 9.07 27.88 14.71
C CYS A 361 10.42 27.27 15.09
N CYS A 362 10.93 26.33 14.30
CA CYS A 362 12.26 25.75 14.50
C CYS A 362 13.06 25.87 13.20
N SER A 363 14.30 26.35 13.32
CA SER A 363 15.29 26.28 12.26
C SER A 363 15.95 24.91 12.29
N LEU A 364 15.92 24.20 11.16
CA LEU A 364 16.51 22.87 11.00
C LEU A 364 17.99 23.01 10.59
N LEU A 365 18.81 23.41 11.57
CA LEU A 365 20.27 23.53 11.46
C LEU A 365 20.97 22.17 11.50
#